data_AF-A0A2R4ZNJ0-F1
#
_entry.id   AF-A0A2R4ZNJ0-F1
#
_cell.length_a   1.000
_cell.length_b   1.000
_cell.length_c   1.000
_cell.angle_alpha   90.00
_cell.angle_beta   90.00
_cell.angle_gamma   90.00
#
_symmetry.space_group_name_H-M   'P 1'
#
loop_
_entity.id
_entity.type
_entity.pdbx_description
1 polymer ?
#
loop_
_entity_poly.entity_id
_entity_poly.type
_entity_poly.pdbx_seq_one_letter_code
_entity_poly.pdbx_strand_id
1 'polypeptide(L)'
;MKIERKARQIYRTTEEGLKNLNSFPEEELLELLKRMGGAASIKEIEDLFGKERASIAIAWARRRGWVRIDGGKIISIGGYSMERYRKALEKAVNGATAEDLGLSSEELAELVRRRMLAREEATEVIIEILENGLKALEDLGDLVVVSKLTRDIVTRKPKGIYIKPYNVEAEPAKIYPAYRHFYVDFLEMLREIMLSLGFDEISDDLVVPELWNFDVLFQAQDHPAREIHDTLVVEGEEADLGIYSDLLERVSREHSRGWGYKYDRSIASRLVMRSQTTAATIRYLHYHREPPVRAFIIGRVFRFDRIDAKHLPEFHQLDGIAMERDMSLRKLLGILTQITKALGFREVIFKPGYFPFTEPSVEGYVRIGDLGYVEIFGSGLFRPEVLRMAGVKHNVAAWGMGVDRLAMAYLAINDIRELYTPEIDRLRWHRIASYKTIH
;
A
#
# COMPACT_ATOMS: atom_id res chain seq x y z
N MET A 1 48.10 9.99 -20.60
CA MET A 1 48.34 8.95 -19.59
C MET A 1 48.71 7.66 -20.30
N LYS A 2 49.67 6.91 -19.76
CA LYS A 2 50.05 5.57 -20.21
C LYS A 2 49.68 4.60 -19.09
N ILE A 3 48.95 3.54 -19.43
CA ILE A 3 48.60 2.46 -18.49
C ILE A 3 49.36 1.22 -18.95
N GLU A 4 50.23 0.70 -18.08
CA GLU A 4 50.94 -0.55 -18.31
C GLU A 4 50.44 -1.58 -17.30
N ARG A 5 50.04 -2.76 -17.78
CA ARG A 5 49.60 -3.88 -16.93
C ARG A 5 50.66 -4.97 -16.99
N LYS A 6 51.26 -5.30 -15.85
CA LYS A 6 52.21 -6.41 -15.72
C LYS A 6 51.59 -7.49 -14.84
N ALA A 7 51.41 -8.67 -15.39
CA ALA A 7 51.07 -9.85 -14.60
C ALA A 7 52.32 -10.26 -13.81
N ARG A 8 52.19 -10.40 -12.49
CA ARG A 8 53.21 -10.96 -11.62
C ARG A 8 52.63 -12.13 -10.84
N GLN A 9 53.42 -13.18 -10.70
CA GLN A 9 53.09 -14.27 -9.80
C GLN A 9 53.44 -13.85 -8.37
N ILE A 10 52.45 -13.94 -7.48
CA ILE A 10 52.61 -13.70 -6.06
C ILE A 10 52.26 -14.96 -5.27
N TYR A 11 52.75 -15.02 -4.05
CA TYR A 11 52.46 -16.06 -3.09
C TYR A 11 51.70 -15.44 -1.93
N ARG A 12 50.58 -16.05 -1.57
CA ARG A 12 49.76 -15.64 -0.44
C ARG A 12 49.75 -16.71 0.65
N THR A 13 49.90 -16.30 1.89
CA THR A 13 49.79 -17.20 3.04
C THR A 13 48.34 -17.65 3.21
N THR A 14 48.14 -18.97 3.25
CA THR A 14 46.82 -19.58 3.41
C THR A 14 46.41 -19.63 4.88
N GLU A 15 45.18 -20.02 5.18
CA GLU A 15 44.75 -20.30 6.56
C GLU A 15 45.65 -21.33 7.28
N GLU A 16 46.13 -22.34 6.55
CA GLU A 16 47.07 -23.32 7.10
C GLU A 16 48.43 -22.67 7.36
N GLY A 17 48.94 -21.82 6.47
CA GLY A 17 50.16 -21.06 6.70
C GLY A 17 50.06 -20.15 7.93
N LEU A 18 48.92 -19.48 8.14
CA LEU A 18 48.67 -18.63 9.30
C LEU A 18 48.69 -19.43 10.62
N LYS A 19 48.09 -20.62 10.66
CA LYS A 19 48.14 -21.50 11.84
C LYS A 19 49.56 -21.88 12.24
N ASN A 20 50.44 -22.03 11.24
CA ASN A 20 51.82 -22.45 11.42
C ASN A 20 52.81 -21.28 11.62
N LEU A 21 52.33 -20.03 11.67
CA LEU A 21 53.15 -18.88 12.06
C LEU A 21 53.64 -19.00 13.51
N ASN A 22 52.76 -19.46 14.41
CA ASN A 22 53.10 -19.57 15.83
C ASN A 22 53.99 -20.79 16.12
N SER A 23 53.74 -21.92 15.48
CA SER A 23 54.59 -23.11 15.61
C SER A 23 54.38 -24.08 14.45
N PHE A 24 55.48 -24.62 13.91
CA PHE A 24 55.42 -25.65 12.89
C PHE A 24 55.25 -27.04 13.54
N PRO A 25 54.54 -28.00 12.93
CA PRO A 25 54.25 -29.28 13.56
C PRO A 25 55.52 -30.07 13.87
N GLU A 26 56.56 -29.94 13.03
CA GLU A 26 57.89 -30.52 13.28
C GLU A 26 58.66 -29.86 14.43
N GLU A 27 58.46 -28.56 14.71
CA GLU A 27 59.03 -27.88 15.88
C GLU A 27 58.31 -28.31 17.17
N GLU A 28 56.98 -28.36 17.14
CA GLU A 28 56.16 -28.86 18.25
C GLU A 28 56.54 -30.30 18.63
N LEU A 29 56.74 -31.18 17.65
CA LEU A 29 57.15 -32.56 17.89
C LEU A 29 58.51 -32.65 18.58
N LEU A 30 59.47 -31.81 18.20
CA LEU A 30 60.79 -31.78 18.85
C LEU A 30 60.70 -31.28 20.30
N GLU A 31 59.87 -30.27 20.57
CA GLU A 31 59.62 -29.82 21.94
C GLU A 31 58.97 -30.90 22.80
N LEU A 32 58.00 -31.63 22.25
CA LEU A 32 57.37 -32.76 22.95
C LEU A 32 58.39 -33.85 23.26
N LEU A 33 59.16 -34.28 22.25
CA LEU A 33 60.19 -35.29 22.44
C LEU A 33 61.22 -34.85 23.48
N LYS A 34 61.58 -33.56 23.52
CA LYS A 34 62.47 -33.00 24.55
C LYS A 34 61.88 -33.10 25.95
N ARG A 35 60.58 -32.83 26.13
CA ARG A 35 59.88 -32.99 27.42
C ARG A 35 59.78 -34.46 27.86
N MET A 36 59.73 -35.38 26.90
CA MET A 36 59.64 -36.83 27.13
C MET A 36 61.01 -37.54 27.23
N GLY A 37 62.11 -36.79 27.35
CA GLY A 37 63.45 -37.37 27.52
C GLY A 37 64.17 -37.77 26.23
N GLY A 38 63.72 -37.27 25.08
CA GLY A 38 64.38 -37.40 23.78
C GLY A 38 63.81 -38.47 22.86
N ALA A 39 62.91 -39.33 23.34
CA ALA A 39 62.25 -40.36 22.54
C ALA A 39 60.83 -40.70 23.04
N ALA A 40 59.89 -40.93 22.12
CA ALA A 40 58.53 -41.38 22.44
C ALA A 40 58.02 -42.38 21.39
N SER A 41 57.08 -43.26 21.76
CA SER A 41 56.41 -44.14 20.80
C SER A 41 55.44 -43.36 19.90
N ILE A 42 55.16 -43.90 18.71
CA ILE A 42 54.21 -43.28 17.77
C ILE A 42 52.84 -43.08 18.43
N LYS A 43 52.40 -44.05 19.24
CA LYS A 43 51.11 -44.00 19.93
C LYS A 43 51.04 -42.86 20.95
N GLU A 44 52.09 -42.67 21.76
CA GLU A 44 52.16 -41.56 22.72
C GLU A 44 52.14 -40.18 22.03
N ILE A 45 52.76 -40.08 20.85
CA ILE A 45 52.74 -38.85 20.04
C ILE A 45 51.33 -38.63 19.46
N GLU A 46 50.71 -39.65 18.88
CA GLU A 46 49.34 -39.56 18.33
C GLU A 46 48.31 -39.17 19.41
N ASP A 47 48.44 -39.68 20.63
CA ASP A 47 47.55 -39.37 21.75
C ASP A 47 47.66 -37.89 22.21
N LEU A 48 48.84 -37.28 22.07
CA LEU A 48 49.10 -35.89 22.48
C LEU A 48 48.93 -34.85 21.36
N PHE A 49 49.24 -35.21 20.11
CA PHE A 49 49.17 -34.32 18.94
C PHE A 49 47.88 -34.47 18.12
N GLY A 50 47.15 -35.57 18.32
CA GLY A 50 46.14 -36.03 17.39
C GLY A 50 46.78 -36.72 16.17
N LYS A 51 46.12 -37.78 15.70
CA LYS A 51 46.65 -38.70 14.67
C LYS A 51 47.11 -38.01 13.37
N GLU A 52 46.33 -37.04 12.88
CA GLU A 52 46.62 -36.34 11.63
C GLU A 52 47.83 -35.40 11.75
N ARG A 53 47.90 -34.60 12.82
CA ARG A 53 49.00 -33.66 13.06
C ARG A 53 50.30 -34.39 13.41
N ALA A 54 50.21 -35.49 14.17
CA ALA A 54 51.35 -36.37 14.46
C ALA A 54 51.97 -36.94 13.18
N SER A 55 51.14 -37.43 12.25
CA SER A 55 51.59 -37.97 10.96
C SER A 55 52.35 -36.91 10.14
N ILE A 56 51.81 -35.68 10.06
CA ILE A 56 52.43 -34.55 9.36
C ILE A 56 53.77 -34.18 10.02
N ALA A 57 53.78 -34.02 11.34
CA ALA A 57 54.97 -33.65 12.10
C ALA A 57 56.10 -34.68 11.95
N ILE A 58 55.80 -35.97 12.09
CA ILE A 58 56.78 -37.06 11.97
C ILE A 58 57.33 -37.12 10.54
N ALA A 59 56.48 -37.00 9.52
CA ALA A 59 56.90 -37.04 8.13
C ALA A 59 57.89 -35.91 7.78
N TRP A 60 57.61 -34.68 8.22
CA TRP A 60 58.46 -33.52 7.96
C TRP A 60 59.74 -33.53 8.80
N ALA A 61 59.64 -33.85 10.09
CA ALA A 61 60.80 -33.98 10.96
C ALA A 61 61.76 -35.06 10.44
N ARG A 62 61.25 -36.19 9.94
CA ARG A 62 62.07 -37.26 9.33
C ARG A 62 62.72 -36.80 8.03
N ARG A 63 61.97 -36.14 7.14
CA ARG A 63 62.50 -35.64 5.86
C ARG A 63 63.61 -34.60 6.06
N ARG A 64 63.53 -33.80 7.13
CA ARG A 64 64.55 -32.82 7.52
C ARG A 64 65.71 -33.43 8.34
N GLY A 65 65.65 -34.72 8.65
CA GLY A 65 66.67 -35.43 9.43
C GLY A 65 66.65 -35.12 10.94
N TRP A 66 65.57 -34.54 11.46
CA TRP A 66 65.47 -34.13 12.86
C TRP A 66 65.11 -35.27 13.80
N VAL A 67 64.51 -36.34 13.27
CA VAL A 67 64.12 -37.53 14.02
C VAL A 67 64.51 -38.81 13.29
N ARG A 68 64.86 -39.85 14.05
CA ARG A 68 65.07 -41.23 13.57
C ARG A 68 64.02 -42.16 14.16
N ILE A 69 63.60 -43.15 13.40
CA ILE A 69 62.67 -44.18 13.86
C ILE A 69 63.48 -45.43 14.19
N ASP A 70 63.40 -45.92 15.43
CA ASP A 70 64.09 -47.12 15.90
C ASP A 70 63.18 -47.92 16.83
N GLY A 71 62.96 -49.20 16.53
CA GLY A 71 62.12 -50.09 17.35
C GLY A 71 60.70 -49.60 17.64
N GLY A 72 60.09 -48.79 16.76
CA GLY A 72 58.75 -48.21 16.96
C GLY A 72 58.71 -46.92 17.79
N LYS A 73 59.88 -46.39 18.17
CA LYS A 73 60.03 -45.08 18.84
C LYS A 73 60.61 -44.03 17.88
N ILE A 74 60.14 -42.80 18.02
CA ILE A 74 60.67 -41.62 17.34
C ILE A 74 61.71 -41.00 18.28
N ILE A 75 62.96 -40.93 17.83
CA ILE A 75 64.11 -40.41 18.59
C ILE A 75 64.53 -39.07 17.98
N SER A 76 64.65 -38.02 18.80
CA SER A 76 65.14 -36.72 18.38
C SER A 76 66.65 -36.75 18.13
N ILE A 77 67.10 -36.24 16.98
CA ILE A 77 68.52 -36.12 16.59
C ILE A 77 68.98 -34.63 16.65
N GLY A 78 68.06 -33.71 16.96
CA GLY A 78 68.28 -32.26 16.91
C GLY A 78 67.61 -31.59 15.71
N GLY A 79 67.21 -30.32 15.85
CA GLY A 79 66.48 -29.58 14.83
C GLY A 79 67.05 -28.19 14.55
N TYR A 80 66.76 -27.66 13.38
CA TYR A 80 67.05 -26.27 13.00
C TYR A 80 65.82 -25.39 13.22
N SER A 81 66.01 -24.09 13.43
CA SER A 81 64.89 -23.14 13.59
C SER A 81 64.12 -22.93 12.28
N MET A 82 62.79 -22.92 12.34
CA MET A 82 61.91 -22.60 11.19
C MET A 82 61.70 -21.09 10.98
N GLU A 83 62.45 -20.24 11.66
CA GLU A 83 62.29 -18.78 11.64
C GLU A 83 62.32 -18.17 10.24
N ARG A 84 63.10 -18.74 9.32
CA ARG A 84 63.16 -18.30 7.93
C ARG A 84 61.84 -18.55 7.17
N TYR A 85 61.21 -19.71 7.40
CA TYR A 85 59.90 -20.03 6.80
C TYR A 85 58.80 -19.18 7.43
N ARG A 86 58.86 -18.95 8.76
CA ARG A 86 57.93 -18.08 9.49
C ARG A 86 57.92 -16.66 8.91
N LYS A 87 59.09 -16.03 8.77
CA LYS A 87 59.23 -14.69 8.16
C LYS A 87 58.72 -14.62 6.73
N ALA A 88 58.89 -15.68 5.95
CA ALA A 88 58.35 -15.75 4.59
C ALA A 88 56.82 -15.82 4.61
N LEU A 89 56.21 -16.64 5.48
CA LEU A 89 54.75 -16.69 5.64
C LEU A 89 54.18 -15.36 6.16
N GLU A 90 54.88 -14.64 7.05
CA GLU A 90 54.46 -13.30 7.51
C GLU A 90 54.45 -12.29 6.36
N LYS A 91 55.51 -12.27 5.55
CA LYS A 91 55.59 -11.38 4.38
C LYS A 91 54.53 -11.67 3.32
N ALA A 92 54.15 -12.94 3.15
CA ALA A 92 53.16 -13.36 2.16
C ALA A 92 51.70 -13.17 2.60
N VAL A 93 51.39 -12.68 3.81
CA VAL A 93 49.98 -12.51 4.27
C VAL A 93 49.16 -11.65 3.30
N ASN A 94 49.75 -10.56 2.80
CA ASN A 94 49.11 -9.64 1.84
C ASN A 94 49.49 -9.91 0.38
N GLY A 95 50.18 -11.03 0.11
CA GLY A 95 50.77 -11.34 -1.19
C GLY A 95 52.19 -10.78 -1.34
N ALA A 96 53.15 -11.63 -1.69
CA ALA A 96 54.55 -11.25 -1.91
C ALA A 96 55.13 -11.98 -3.14
N THR A 97 56.12 -11.38 -3.80
CA THR A 97 56.81 -12.05 -4.91
C THR A 97 57.79 -13.12 -4.40
N ALA A 98 58.23 -14.03 -5.28
CA ALA A 98 59.25 -15.02 -4.92
C ALA A 98 60.56 -14.37 -4.41
N GLU A 99 60.93 -13.21 -4.96
CA GLU A 99 62.13 -12.45 -4.56
C GLU A 99 61.99 -11.88 -3.14
N ASP A 100 60.82 -11.31 -2.80
CA ASP A 100 60.56 -10.70 -1.50
C ASP A 100 60.60 -11.69 -0.32
N LEU A 101 60.26 -12.95 -0.62
CA LEU A 101 60.16 -14.03 0.36
C LEU A 101 61.52 -14.59 0.78
N GLY A 102 62.58 -14.37 -0.01
CA GLY A 102 63.94 -14.79 0.34
C GLY A 102 64.11 -16.31 0.55
N LEU A 103 63.24 -17.12 -0.07
CA LEU A 103 63.26 -18.59 -0.07
C LEU A 103 63.68 -19.11 -1.45
N SER A 104 64.34 -20.28 -1.50
CA SER A 104 64.65 -20.92 -2.79
C SER A 104 63.37 -21.44 -3.48
N SER A 105 63.45 -21.69 -4.79
CA SER A 105 62.33 -22.26 -5.56
C SER A 105 61.83 -23.59 -5.00
N GLU A 106 62.73 -24.39 -4.43
CA GLU A 106 62.42 -25.68 -3.80
C GLU A 106 61.68 -25.50 -2.47
N GLU A 107 62.10 -24.51 -1.66
CA GLU A 107 61.47 -24.15 -0.40
C GLU A 107 60.06 -23.57 -0.61
N LEU A 108 59.88 -22.72 -1.62
CA LEU A 108 58.57 -22.21 -2.02
C LEU A 108 57.65 -23.33 -2.51
N ALA A 109 58.18 -24.27 -3.31
CA ALA A 109 57.42 -25.44 -3.75
C ALA A 109 57.03 -26.35 -2.58
N GLU A 110 57.86 -26.46 -1.55
CA GLU A 110 57.53 -27.17 -0.32
C GLU A 110 56.35 -26.51 0.40
N LEU A 111 56.42 -25.20 0.68
CA LEU A 111 55.34 -24.47 1.37
C LEU A 111 54.02 -24.51 0.60
N VAL A 112 54.06 -24.46 -0.74
CA VAL A 112 52.86 -24.64 -1.57
C VAL A 112 52.31 -26.06 -1.47
N ARG A 113 53.18 -27.09 -1.49
CA ARG A 113 52.76 -28.50 -1.34
C ARG A 113 52.16 -28.77 0.04
N ARG A 114 52.68 -28.10 1.07
CA ARG A 114 52.16 -28.10 2.44
C ARG A 114 50.86 -27.29 2.59
N ARG A 115 50.38 -26.68 1.51
CA ARG A 115 49.24 -25.77 1.48
C ARG A 115 49.42 -24.55 2.39
N MET A 116 50.64 -24.17 2.73
CA MET A 116 50.94 -23.00 3.58
C MET A 116 51.04 -21.70 2.77
N LEU A 117 51.42 -21.83 1.48
CA LEU A 117 51.36 -20.75 0.49
C LEU A 117 50.44 -21.17 -0.67
N ALA A 118 49.70 -20.21 -1.22
CA ALA A 118 48.98 -20.33 -2.48
C ALA A 118 49.66 -19.45 -3.54
N ARG A 119 49.71 -19.94 -4.79
CA ARG A 119 50.17 -19.16 -5.94
C ARG A 119 48.99 -18.40 -6.53
N GLU A 120 49.11 -17.09 -6.64
CA GLU A 120 48.12 -16.21 -7.24
C GLU A 120 48.75 -15.37 -8.35
N GLU A 121 47.95 -14.97 -9.34
CA GLU A 121 48.34 -13.97 -10.31
C GLU A 121 47.81 -12.60 -9.87
N ALA A 122 48.70 -11.65 -9.66
CA ALA A 122 48.36 -10.27 -9.42
C ALA A 122 48.68 -9.43 -10.66
N THR A 123 47.78 -8.52 -11.02
CA THR A 123 48.05 -7.52 -12.06
C THR A 123 48.53 -6.25 -11.40
N GLU A 124 49.79 -5.90 -11.62
CA GLU A 124 50.32 -4.59 -11.29
C GLU A 124 49.92 -3.61 -12.40
N VAL A 125 49.18 -2.55 -12.03
CA VAL A 125 48.76 -1.48 -12.95
C VAL A 125 49.62 -0.26 -12.68
N ILE A 126 50.53 0.03 -13.59
CA ILE A 126 51.38 1.22 -13.53
C ILE A 126 50.69 2.31 -14.36
N ILE A 127 50.36 3.42 -13.68
CA ILE A 127 49.75 4.59 -14.30
C ILE A 127 50.81 5.68 -14.35
N GLU A 128 51.23 6.03 -15.57
CA GLU A 128 52.19 7.11 -15.81
C GLU A 128 51.49 8.29 -16.49
N ILE A 129 51.56 9.46 -15.87
CA ILE A 129 51.09 10.70 -16.49
C ILE A 129 52.22 11.21 -17.40
N LEU A 130 52.00 11.10 -18.70
CA LEU A 130 52.92 11.62 -19.72
C LEU A 130 53.02 13.15 -19.66
N GLU A 131 54.13 13.72 -20.13
CA GLU A 131 54.41 15.17 -20.15
C GLU A 131 53.30 16.01 -20.81
N ASN A 132 52.69 15.50 -21.88
CA ASN A 132 51.53 16.13 -22.53
C ASN A 132 50.27 16.11 -21.65
N GLY A 133 50.13 15.11 -20.78
CA GLY A 133 49.07 15.04 -19.77
C GLY A 133 49.27 16.04 -18.62
N LEU A 134 50.51 16.32 -18.23
CA LEU A 134 50.84 17.36 -17.24
C LEU A 134 50.53 18.76 -17.79
N LYS A 135 50.94 19.04 -19.04
CA LYS A 135 50.60 20.31 -19.73
C LYS A 135 49.09 20.51 -19.89
N ALA A 136 48.35 19.44 -20.22
CA ALA A 136 46.90 19.50 -20.31
C ALA A 136 46.24 19.80 -18.95
N LEU A 137 46.86 19.40 -17.83
CA LEU A 137 46.40 19.71 -16.48
C LEU A 137 46.54 21.20 -16.14
N GLU A 138 47.64 21.82 -16.56
CA GLU A 138 47.87 23.27 -16.40
C GLU A 138 46.86 24.12 -17.18
N ASP A 139 46.46 23.67 -18.38
CA ASP A 139 45.46 24.34 -19.24
C ASP A 139 44.00 24.19 -18.77
N LEU A 140 43.73 23.24 -17.86
CA LEU A 140 42.37 22.88 -17.41
C LEU A 140 41.85 23.78 -16.28
N GLY A 141 42.74 24.43 -15.51
CA GLY A 141 42.37 25.22 -14.33
C GLY A 141 41.71 24.38 -13.23
N ASP A 142 40.97 25.02 -12.32
CA ASP A 142 40.20 24.32 -11.27
C ASP A 142 39.06 23.50 -11.90
N LEU A 143 39.00 22.21 -11.56
CA LEU A 143 37.91 21.35 -11.99
C LEU A 143 36.65 21.65 -11.17
N VAL A 144 35.64 22.26 -11.81
CA VAL A 144 34.33 22.51 -11.20
C VAL A 144 33.39 21.37 -11.55
N VAL A 145 32.99 20.60 -10.53
CA VAL A 145 32.01 19.52 -10.67
C VAL A 145 30.59 20.08 -10.55
N VAL A 146 29.78 19.90 -11.59
CA VAL A 146 28.39 20.40 -11.63
C VAL A 146 27.40 19.24 -11.73
N SER A 147 26.28 19.36 -11.02
CA SER A 147 25.18 18.37 -11.03
C SER A 147 24.04 18.71 -11.98
N LYS A 148 23.93 19.98 -12.39
CA LYS A 148 22.91 20.48 -13.33
C LYS A 148 23.55 21.40 -14.36
N LEU A 149 23.13 21.26 -15.61
CA LEU A 149 23.42 22.25 -16.64
C LEU A 149 22.60 23.52 -16.36
N THR A 150 23.29 24.66 -16.30
CA THR A 150 22.65 25.98 -16.28
C THR A 150 22.80 26.66 -17.63
N ARG A 151 21.96 27.67 -17.90
CA ARG A 151 22.01 28.45 -19.14
C ARG A 151 23.40 29.08 -19.36
N ASP A 152 24.05 29.56 -18.30
CA ASP A 152 25.37 30.17 -18.34
C ASP A 152 26.47 29.17 -18.74
N ILE A 153 26.41 27.93 -18.23
CA ILE A 153 27.35 26.87 -18.59
C ILE A 153 27.24 26.54 -20.08
N VAL A 154 26.01 26.43 -20.59
CA VAL A 154 25.74 26.10 -21.99
C VAL A 154 26.20 27.21 -22.93
N THR A 155 25.99 28.46 -22.54
CA THR A 155 26.28 29.63 -23.39
C THR A 155 27.75 30.02 -23.36
N ARG A 156 28.40 30.02 -22.19
CA ARG A 156 29.79 30.46 -22.04
C ARG A 156 30.82 29.36 -22.24
N LYS A 157 30.42 28.08 -22.15
CA LYS A 157 31.30 26.90 -22.30
C LYS A 157 32.67 27.04 -21.60
N PRO A 158 32.70 27.40 -20.31
CA PRO A 158 33.96 27.54 -19.59
C PRO A 158 34.74 26.22 -19.57
N LYS A 159 36.06 26.31 -19.62
CA LYS A 159 36.95 25.15 -19.44
C LYS A 159 36.88 24.64 -17.99
N GLY A 160 37.26 23.38 -17.77
CA GLY A 160 37.34 22.81 -16.42
C GLY A 160 36.00 22.39 -15.80
N ILE A 161 34.92 22.22 -16.58
CA ILE A 161 33.66 21.69 -16.06
C ILE A 161 33.57 20.17 -16.22
N TYR A 162 33.27 19.47 -15.13
CA TYR A 162 32.87 18.07 -15.14
C TYR A 162 31.40 17.94 -14.75
N ILE A 163 30.58 17.43 -15.68
CA ILE A 163 29.16 17.19 -15.42
C ILE A 163 29.02 15.80 -14.81
N LYS A 164 28.55 15.73 -13.57
CA LYS A 164 28.32 14.45 -12.89
C LYS A 164 27.27 13.64 -13.70
N PRO A 165 27.52 12.36 -14.01
CA PRO A 165 26.52 11.49 -14.64
C PRO A 165 25.23 11.48 -13.83
N TYR A 166 24.09 11.57 -14.52
CA TYR A 166 22.78 11.53 -13.88
C TYR A 166 22.52 10.10 -13.35
N ASN A 167 22.16 9.99 -12.07
CA ASN A 167 21.79 8.71 -11.49
C ASN A 167 20.36 8.35 -11.91
N VAL A 168 20.22 7.43 -12.86
CA VAL A 168 18.92 6.95 -13.35
C VAL A 168 18.18 6.06 -12.35
N GLU A 169 18.86 5.55 -11.33
CA GLU A 169 18.27 4.72 -10.28
C GLU A 169 17.67 5.55 -9.13
N ALA A 170 17.95 6.86 -9.10
CA ALA A 170 17.42 7.74 -8.07
C ALA A 170 15.91 7.97 -8.28
N GLU A 171 15.14 7.93 -7.18
CA GLU A 171 13.74 8.33 -7.25
C GLU A 171 13.61 9.78 -7.74
N PRO A 172 12.77 10.04 -8.74
CA PRO A 172 12.52 11.39 -9.18
C PRO A 172 11.86 12.20 -8.05
N ALA A 173 12.04 13.52 -8.09
CA ALA A 173 11.33 14.42 -7.18
C ALA A 173 9.82 14.21 -7.34
N LYS A 174 9.13 13.94 -6.22
CA LYS A 174 7.67 13.79 -6.20
C LYS A 174 7.02 15.15 -6.45
N ILE A 175 6.21 15.24 -7.49
CA ILE A 175 5.37 16.42 -7.76
C ILE A 175 3.98 16.14 -7.20
N TYR A 176 3.48 17.06 -6.38
CA TYR A 176 2.15 16.97 -5.78
C TYR A 176 1.21 17.98 -6.44
N PRO A 177 0.53 17.64 -7.55
CA PRO A 177 -0.47 18.52 -8.11
C PRO A 177 -1.68 18.66 -7.17
N ALA A 178 -2.53 19.66 -7.43
CA ALA A 178 -3.79 19.80 -6.70
C ALA A 178 -4.72 18.63 -7.06
N TYR A 179 -5.33 18.03 -6.03
CA TYR A 179 -6.27 16.92 -6.18
C TYR A 179 -7.62 17.31 -5.59
N ARG A 180 -8.70 16.88 -6.25
CA ARG A 180 -10.02 16.85 -5.63
C ARG A 180 -10.08 15.73 -4.60
N HIS A 181 -10.95 15.87 -3.62
CA HIS A 181 -11.18 14.81 -2.66
C HIS A 181 -11.81 13.62 -3.40
N PHE A 182 -11.25 12.41 -3.26
CA PHE A 182 -11.70 11.23 -4.01
C PHE A 182 -13.20 10.92 -3.80
N TYR A 183 -13.71 11.13 -2.58
CA TYR A 183 -15.14 11.00 -2.31
C TYR A 183 -15.98 12.05 -3.06
N VAL A 184 -15.49 13.29 -3.24
CA VAL A 184 -16.16 14.28 -4.10
C VAL A 184 -16.17 13.82 -5.55
N ASP A 185 -15.05 13.27 -6.06
CA ASP A 185 -15.02 12.71 -7.42
C ASP A 185 -16.01 11.54 -7.56
N PHE A 186 -16.24 10.74 -6.51
CA PHE A 186 -17.26 9.71 -6.50
C PHE A 186 -18.68 10.29 -6.58
N LEU A 187 -18.97 11.35 -5.83
CA LEU A 187 -20.26 12.03 -5.88
C LEU A 187 -20.53 12.63 -7.26
N GLU A 188 -19.52 13.24 -7.89
CA GLU A 188 -19.62 13.76 -9.26
C GLU A 188 -19.86 12.64 -10.27
N MET A 189 -19.18 11.50 -10.14
CA MET A 189 -19.42 10.32 -10.98
C MET A 189 -20.88 9.84 -10.86
N LEU A 190 -21.42 9.75 -9.64
CA LEU A 190 -22.82 9.38 -9.44
C LEU A 190 -23.77 10.38 -10.09
N ARG A 191 -23.50 11.68 -9.93
CA ARG A 191 -24.27 12.76 -10.56
C ARG A 191 -24.26 12.62 -12.09
N GLU A 192 -23.09 12.45 -12.69
CA GLU A 192 -22.92 12.27 -14.14
C GLU A 192 -23.70 11.05 -14.66
N ILE A 193 -23.67 9.93 -13.93
CA ILE A 193 -24.45 8.73 -14.26
C ILE A 193 -25.94 9.05 -14.29
N MET A 194 -26.47 9.68 -13.24
CA MET A 194 -27.90 9.98 -13.16
C MET A 194 -28.34 10.96 -14.25
N LEU A 195 -27.56 12.02 -14.50
CA LEU A 195 -27.80 12.96 -15.61
C LEU A 195 -27.78 12.25 -16.96
N SER A 196 -26.84 11.33 -17.19
CA SER A 196 -26.75 10.57 -18.46
C SER A 196 -27.95 9.64 -18.70
N LEU A 197 -28.62 9.22 -17.63
CA LEU A 197 -29.84 8.41 -17.67
C LEU A 197 -31.13 9.25 -17.82
N GLY A 198 -30.99 10.58 -17.93
CA GLY A 198 -32.09 11.52 -18.13
C GLY A 198 -32.84 11.85 -16.85
N PHE A 199 -32.15 11.85 -15.71
CA PHE A 199 -32.69 12.36 -14.45
C PHE A 199 -32.26 13.80 -14.21
N ASP A 200 -33.18 14.61 -13.69
CA ASP A 200 -32.90 15.98 -13.27
C ASP A 200 -32.49 16.01 -11.79
N GLU A 201 -31.39 16.71 -11.48
CA GLU A 201 -30.94 16.87 -10.09
C GLU A 201 -31.82 17.90 -9.38
N ILE A 202 -32.30 17.55 -8.19
CA ILE A 202 -33.08 18.44 -7.31
C ILE A 202 -32.28 18.74 -6.04
N SER A 203 -32.60 19.87 -5.41
CA SER A 203 -32.03 20.29 -4.13
C SER A 203 -33.13 20.48 -3.09
N ASP A 204 -32.79 20.29 -1.82
CA ASP A 204 -33.70 20.52 -0.70
C ASP A 204 -32.90 20.95 0.54
N ASP A 205 -33.61 21.53 1.51
CA ASP A 205 -33.05 22.05 2.74
C ASP A 205 -32.51 20.91 3.63
N LEU A 206 -31.53 21.20 4.49
CA LEU A 206 -31.04 20.24 5.49
C LEU A 206 -31.95 20.14 6.70
N VAL A 207 -32.61 21.24 7.04
CA VAL A 207 -33.61 21.34 8.11
C VAL A 207 -34.97 21.38 7.45
N VAL A 208 -35.81 20.40 7.78
CA VAL A 208 -37.15 20.26 7.22
C VAL A 208 -38.17 20.01 8.34
N PRO A 209 -39.43 20.41 8.16
CA PRO A 209 -40.50 20.00 9.06
C PRO A 209 -40.70 18.47 9.04
N GLU A 210 -41.10 17.88 10.17
CA GLU A 210 -41.52 16.48 10.26
C GLU A 210 -42.61 16.11 9.24
N LEU A 211 -43.44 17.09 8.86
CA LEU A 211 -44.41 16.96 7.77
C LEU A 211 -43.76 16.34 6.52
N TRP A 212 -42.65 16.91 6.04
CA TRP A 212 -41.99 16.46 4.81
C TRP A 212 -41.10 15.24 5.05
N ASN A 213 -40.40 15.19 6.19
CA ASN A 213 -39.47 14.11 6.47
C ASN A 213 -40.16 12.77 6.71
N PHE A 214 -41.39 12.79 7.25
CA PHE A 214 -42.08 11.59 7.69
C PHE A 214 -43.56 11.52 7.29
N ASP A 215 -44.35 12.56 7.57
CA ASP A 215 -45.82 12.46 7.45
C ASP A 215 -46.29 12.29 6.00
N VAL A 216 -45.75 13.07 5.06
CA VAL A 216 -46.13 12.91 3.64
C VAL A 216 -45.69 11.55 3.09
N LEU A 217 -44.72 10.90 3.72
CA LEU A 217 -44.29 9.52 3.43
C LEU A 217 -45.11 8.47 4.19
N PHE A 218 -46.25 8.86 4.76
CA PHE A 218 -47.19 7.95 5.41
C PHE A 218 -46.61 7.17 6.60
N GLN A 219 -45.50 7.64 7.17
CA GLN A 219 -44.92 7.06 8.37
C GLN A 219 -45.75 7.47 9.59
N ALA A 220 -46.03 6.59 10.55
CA ALA A 220 -46.85 6.95 11.71
C ALA A 220 -46.13 7.94 12.66
N GLN A 221 -46.87 8.80 13.38
CA GLN A 221 -46.30 9.80 14.30
C GLN A 221 -45.68 9.19 15.57
N ASP A 222 -46.08 7.97 15.92
CA ASP A 222 -45.56 7.14 17.01
C ASP A 222 -44.52 6.12 16.52
N HIS A 223 -44.04 6.25 15.27
CA HIS A 223 -43.08 5.31 14.70
C HIS A 223 -41.72 5.42 15.39
N PRO A 224 -41.04 4.30 15.76
CA PRO A 224 -39.76 4.31 16.47
C PRO A 224 -38.68 5.19 15.82
N ALA A 225 -38.54 5.14 14.49
CA ALA A 225 -37.59 5.98 13.75
C ALA A 225 -37.78 7.51 13.90
N ARG A 226 -38.88 7.98 14.50
CA ARG A 226 -39.09 9.41 14.84
C ARG A 226 -38.65 9.75 16.26
N GLU A 227 -38.29 8.76 17.07
CA GLU A 227 -37.81 9.01 18.41
C GLU A 227 -36.52 9.85 18.36
N ILE A 228 -36.30 10.61 19.43
CA ILE A 228 -35.13 11.49 19.61
C ILE A 228 -33.82 10.69 19.48
N HIS A 229 -33.88 9.37 19.73
CA HIS A 229 -32.77 8.44 19.60
C HIS A 229 -32.45 8.03 18.15
N ASP A 230 -33.27 8.41 17.17
CA ASP A 230 -33.06 8.11 15.76
C ASP A 230 -32.98 9.38 14.89
N THR A 231 -33.65 10.47 15.30
CA THR A 231 -33.74 11.72 14.53
C THR A 231 -33.27 12.95 15.33
N LEU A 232 -32.48 13.81 14.69
CA LEU A 232 -31.99 15.05 15.29
C LEU A 232 -33.05 16.15 15.17
N VAL A 233 -33.73 16.45 16.28
CA VAL A 233 -34.69 17.56 16.38
C VAL A 233 -33.94 18.88 16.58
N VAL A 234 -34.38 19.92 15.89
CA VAL A 234 -33.82 21.27 16.03
C VAL A 234 -34.57 22.00 17.15
N GLU A 235 -33.86 22.42 18.19
CA GLU A 235 -34.43 23.26 19.24
C GLU A 235 -34.72 24.67 18.70
N GLY A 236 -35.91 25.21 18.99
CA GLY A 236 -36.27 26.57 18.60
C GLY A 236 -37.69 26.70 18.07
N GLU A 237 -37.88 27.60 17.09
CA GLU A 237 -39.17 27.89 16.48
C GLU A 237 -39.68 26.71 15.63
N GLU A 238 -40.99 26.50 15.66
CA GLU A 238 -41.67 25.55 14.79
C GLU A 238 -41.84 26.11 13.38
N ALA A 239 -41.96 25.22 12.39
CA ALA A 239 -42.26 25.63 11.02
C ALA A 239 -43.68 26.21 10.91
N ASP A 240 -43.81 27.36 10.25
CA ASP A 240 -45.12 27.85 9.82
C ASP A 240 -45.64 26.99 8.66
N LEU A 241 -46.58 26.10 8.99
CA LEU A 241 -47.22 25.21 8.03
C LEU A 241 -48.46 25.83 7.37
N GLY A 242 -48.76 27.11 7.62
CA GLY A 242 -49.93 27.80 7.05
C GLY A 242 -49.96 27.77 5.53
N ILE A 243 -48.78 27.86 4.89
CA ILE A 243 -48.63 27.74 3.43
C ILE A 243 -48.95 26.33 2.89
N TYR A 244 -49.03 25.33 3.77
CA TYR A 244 -49.31 23.92 3.45
C TYR A 244 -50.68 23.46 3.96
N SER A 245 -51.63 24.36 4.19
CA SER A 245 -52.97 24.03 4.74
C SER A 245 -53.64 22.86 4.02
N ASP A 246 -53.68 22.91 2.69
CA ASP A 246 -54.33 21.89 1.86
C ASP A 246 -53.61 20.54 1.93
N LEU A 247 -52.27 20.57 2.04
CA LEU A 247 -51.47 19.37 2.20
C LEU A 247 -51.71 18.75 3.58
N LEU A 248 -51.69 19.56 4.63
CA LEU A 248 -51.95 19.15 6.01
C LEU A 248 -53.32 18.48 6.17
N GLU A 249 -54.35 19.00 5.50
CA GLU A 249 -55.68 18.37 5.51
C GLU A 249 -55.67 16.98 4.86
N ARG A 250 -55.00 16.84 3.70
CA ARG A 250 -54.87 15.53 3.04
C ARG A 250 -54.07 14.55 3.89
N VAL A 251 -52.96 14.99 4.46
CA VAL A 251 -52.10 14.18 5.34
C VAL A 251 -52.85 13.73 6.58
N SER A 252 -53.47 14.66 7.29
CA SER A 252 -54.27 14.38 8.48
C SER A 252 -55.37 13.35 8.20
N ARG A 253 -56.09 13.49 7.09
CA ARG A 253 -57.14 12.55 6.68
C ARG A 253 -56.60 11.15 6.38
N GLU A 254 -55.51 11.06 5.59
CA GLU A 254 -54.95 9.76 5.22
C GLU A 254 -54.34 9.05 6.44
N HIS A 255 -53.67 9.78 7.34
CA HIS A 255 -53.12 9.22 8.58
C HIS A 255 -54.21 8.72 9.53
N SER A 256 -55.24 9.53 9.79
CA SER A 256 -56.33 9.11 10.66
C SER A 256 -57.12 7.93 10.07
N ARG A 257 -57.26 7.85 8.75
CA ARG A 257 -57.88 6.69 8.09
C ARG A 257 -57.00 5.45 8.13
N GLY A 258 -55.71 5.60 7.89
CA GLY A 258 -54.80 4.49 7.70
C GLY A 258 -54.22 3.90 8.98
N TRP A 259 -53.85 4.76 9.93
CA TRP A 259 -53.24 4.38 11.20
C TRP A 259 -54.20 4.42 12.40
N GLY A 260 -55.36 5.07 12.26
CA GLY A 260 -56.41 5.06 13.28
C GLY A 260 -56.17 5.98 14.48
N TYR A 261 -55.14 6.84 14.47
CA TYR A 261 -54.90 7.85 15.50
C TYR A 261 -55.36 9.25 15.08
N LYS A 262 -55.50 10.16 16.06
CA LYS A 262 -55.75 11.58 15.82
C LYS A 262 -54.46 12.28 15.43
N TYR A 263 -54.37 12.75 14.19
CA TYR A 263 -53.17 13.43 13.68
C TYR A 263 -52.89 14.74 14.43
N ASP A 264 -51.66 14.90 14.92
CA ASP A 264 -51.21 16.08 15.64
C ASP A 264 -50.38 17.01 14.74
N ARG A 265 -50.89 18.22 14.49
CA ARG A 265 -50.23 19.21 13.64
C ARG A 265 -48.99 19.83 14.30
N SER A 266 -48.91 19.82 15.63
CA SER A 266 -47.75 20.33 16.37
C SER A 266 -46.53 19.42 16.23
N ILE A 267 -46.74 18.11 16.04
CA ILE A 267 -45.65 17.18 15.71
C ILE A 267 -45.15 17.48 14.30
N ALA A 268 -46.06 17.68 13.35
CA ALA A 268 -45.72 17.95 11.95
C ALA A 268 -44.91 19.24 11.75
N SER A 269 -45.07 20.24 12.62
CA SER A 269 -44.39 21.54 12.57
C SER A 269 -43.00 21.52 13.20
N ARG A 270 -42.62 20.46 13.92
CA ARG A 270 -41.26 20.32 14.48
C ARG A 270 -40.24 20.28 13.37
N LEU A 271 -39.15 21.02 13.58
CA LEU A 271 -38.01 21.03 12.67
C LEU A 271 -37.04 19.90 13.03
N VAL A 272 -36.60 19.17 12.01
CA VAL A 272 -35.61 18.11 12.15
C VAL A 272 -34.51 18.31 11.11
N MET A 273 -33.30 17.87 11.44
CA MET A 273 -32.30 17.61 10.40
C MET A 273 -32.80 16.41 9.60
N ARG A 274 -32.94 16.55 8.28
CA ARG A 274 -33.53 15.50 7.44
C ARG A 274 -32.82 14.17 7.64
N SER A 275 -33.58 13.11 7.91
CA SER A 275 -33.04 11.76 8.12
C SER A 275 -32.99 10.93 6.84
N GLN A 276 -33.65 11.42 5.79
CA GLN A 276 -33.69 10.81 4.48
C GLN A 276 -33.93 11.84 3.36
N THR A 277 -33.36 11.58 2.19
CA THR A 277 -33.56 12.38 0.99
C THR A 277 -34.93 12.16 0.33
N THR A 278 -35.70 11.15 0.75
CA THR A 278 -37.06 10.88 0.25
C THR A 278 -37.99 12.06 0.56
N ALA A 279 -37.71 12.82 1.62
CA ALA A 279 -38.39 14.07 1.94
C ALA A 279 -38.33 15.08 0.76
N ALA A 280 -37.16 15.19 0.13
CA ALA A 280 -36.94 16.08 -1.01
C ALA A 280 -37.71 15.60 -2.25
N THR A 281 -37.67 14.29 -2.53
CA THR A 281 -38.31 13.73 -3.73
C THR A 281 -39.83 13.80 -3.65
N ILE A 282 -40.42 13.56 -2.47
CA ILE A 282 -41.88 13.71 -2.29
C ILE A 282 -42.31 15.18 -2.27
N ARG A 283 -41.50 16.08 -1.72
CA ARG A 283 -41.70 17.54 -1.82
C ARG A 283 -41.67 17.99 -3.27
N TYR A 284 -40.75 17.48 -4.07
CA TYR A 284 -40.69 17.77 -5.50
C TYR A 284 -41.94 17.30 -6.24
N LEU A 285 -42.41 16.07 -6.00
CA LEU A 285 -43.64 15.51 -6.59
C LEU A 285 -44.90 16.28 -6.19
N HIS A 286 -44.93 16.83 -4.98
CA HIS A 286 -46.05 17.68 -4.56
C HIS A 286 -46.24 18.89 -5.49
N TYR A 287 -45.17 19.40 -6.11
CA TYR A 287 -45.23 20.49 -7.07
C TYR A 287 -45.23 20.01 -8.54
N HIS A 288 -44.73 18.80 -8.82
CA HIS A 288 -44.62 18.21 -10.16
C HIS A 288 -45.47 16.94 -10.27
N ARG A 289 -46.79 17.13 -10.42
CA ARG A 289 -47.80 16.05 -10.26
C ARG A 289 -48.12 15.28 -11.54
N GLU A 290 -47.65 15.73 -12.70
CA GLU A 290 -47.97 15.14 -14.00
C GLU A 290 -46.72 14.55 -14.70
N PRO A 291 -46.83 13.38 -15.34
CA PRO A 291 -45.71 12.75 -16.02
C PRO A 291 -45.33 13.49 -17.31
N PRO A 292 -44.07 13.39 -17.76
CA PRO A 292 -42.99 12.60 -17.17
C PRO A 292 -42.25 13.33 -16.04
N VAL A 293 -41.84 12.59 -15.01
CA VAL A 293 -40.89 13.06 -14.00
C VAL A 293 -39.77 12.04 -13.85
N ARG A 294 -38.52 12.51 -13.89
CA ARG A 294 -37.33 11.75 -13.51
C ARG A 294 -36.43 12.68 -12.72
N ALA A 295 -36.41 12.52 -11.41
CA ALA A 295 -35.66 13.40 -10.53
C ALA A 295 -34.78 12.59 -9.58
N PHE A 296 -33.64 13.14 -9.20
CA PHE A 296 -32.76 12.55 -8.20
C PHE A 296 -32.13 13.62 -7.31
N ILE A 297 -31.69 13.21 -6.13
CA ILE A 297 -30.94 14.06 -5.20
C ILE A 297 -29.78 13.25 -4.63
N ILE A 298 -28.60 13.86 -4.59
CA ILE A 298 -27.48 13.40 -3.77
C ILE A 298 -27.37 14.39 -2.61
N GLY A 299 -27.73 13.94 -1.41
CA GLY A 299 -27.89 14.83 -0.27
C GLY A 299 -27.35 14.25 1.02
N ARG A 300 -26.78 15.12 1.86
CA ARG A 300 -26.45 14.80 3.26
C ARG A 300 -27.71 14.54 4.06
N VAL A 301 -27.70 13.52 4.90
CA VAL A 301 -28.76 13.17 5.83
C VAL A 301 -28.18 12.90 7.21
N PHE A 302 -29.02 12.98 8.23
CA PHE A 302 -28.60 12.94 9.62
C PHE A 302 -29.40 11.90 10.40
N ARG A 303 -28.70 11.03 11.12
CA ARG A 303 -29.30 10.01 12.00
C ARG A 303 -28.52 9.92 13.28
N PHE A 304 -29.18 9.59 14.38
CA PHE A 304 -28.49 9.38 15.65
C PHE A 304 -27.89 7.96 15.70
N ASP A 305 -26.97 7.69 14.78
CA ASP A 305 -26.26 6.41 14.72
C ASP A 305 -24.98 6.44 15.57
N ARG A 306 -24.65 5.32 16.21
CA ARG A 306 -23.35 5.19 16.91
C ARG A 306 -22.23 5.17 15.88
N ILE A 307 -21.25 6.05 16.05
CA ILE A 307 -20.06 6.10 15.20
C ILE A 307 -19.32 4.75 15.29
N ASP A 308 -19.25 4.05 14.16
CA ASP A 308 -18.47 2.83 13.99
C ASP A 308 -17.87 2.76 12.57
N ALA A 309 -17.28 1.62 12.20
CA ALA A 309 -16.64 1.45 10.89
C ALA A 309 -17.63 1.53 9.71
N LYS A 310 -18.94 1.44 9.93
CA LYS A 310 -20.00 1.39 8.91
C LYS A 310 -21.03 2.51 9.04
N HIS A 311 -21.09 3.18 10.20
CA HIS A 311 -22.12 4.16 10.50
C HIS A 311 -21.51 5.48 10.96
N LEU A 312 -22.04 6.57 10.38
CA LEU A 312 -21.78 7.95 10.79
C LEU A 312 -23.12 8.67 11.01
N PRO A 313 -23.20 9.60 11.98
CA PRO A 313 -24.39 10.42 12.17
C PRO A 313 -24.74 11.31 10.99
N GLU A 314 -23.76 11.62 10.14
CA GLU A 314 -23.92 12.36 8.89
C GLU A 314 -23.34 11.51 7.75
N PHE A 315 -24.14 11.28 6.72
CA PHE A 315 -23.74 10.54 5.52
C PHE A 315 -24.55 11.01 4.31
N HIS A 316 -24.20 10.57 3.09
CA HIS A 316 -24.93 10.93 1.88
C HIS A 316 -25.88 9.81 1.44
N GLN A 317 -27.05 10.22 0.97
CA GLN A 317 -27.99 9.36 0.27
C GLN A 317 -28.20 9.86 -1.16
N LEU A 318 -28.43 8.90 -2.05
CA LEU A 318 -28.88 9.11 -3.41
C LEU A 318 -30.28 8.56 -3.50
N ASP A 319 -31.28 9.43 -3.60
CA ASP A 319 -32.65 9.03 -3.88
C ASP A 319 -33.07 9.47 -5.27
N GLY A 320 -33.84 8.62 -5.94
CA GLY A 320 -34.39 8.88 -7.25
C GLY A 320 -35.87 8.51 -7.32
N ILE A 321 -36.59 9.24 -8.17
CA ILE A 321 -38.00 9.00 -8.48
C ILE A 321 -38.22 9.04 -9.99
N ALA A 322 -39.13 8.19 -10.46
CA ALA A 322 -39.60 8.19 -11.84
C ALA A 322 -41.13 8.06 -11.89
N MET A 323 -41.78 8.93 -12.66
CA MET A 323 -43.22 8.93 -12.89
C MET A 323 -43.49 8.94 -14.40
N GLU A 324 -44.22 7.92 -14.85
CA GLU A 324 -44.66 7.76 -16.23
C GLU A 324 -46.15 7.35 -16.22
N ARG A 325 -46.87 7.54 -17.34
CA ARG A 325 -48.31 7.25 -17.43
C ARG A 325 -48.66 5.78 -17.09
N ASP A 326 -47.76 4.86 -17.39
CA ASP A 326 -47.88 3.41 -17.21
C ASP A 326 -46.73 2.85 -16.34
N MET A 327 -46.27 3.63 -15.34
CA MET A 327 -45.23 3.19 -14.43
C MET A 327 -45.64 1.90 -13.69
N SER A 328 -44.74 0.91 -13.70
CA SER A 328 -44.95 -0.43 -13.14
C SER A 328 -43.67 -0.94 -12.49
N LEU A 329 -43.79 -1.97 -11.63
CA LEU A 329 -42.62 -2.60 -11.01
C LEU A 329 -41.62 -3.08 -12.06
N ARG A 330 -42.07 -3.63 -13.19
CA ARG A 330 -41.19 -4.05 -14.29
C ARG A 330 -40.32 -2.90 -14.80
N LYS A 331 -40.90 -1.71 -14.97
CA LYS A 331 -40.17 -0.52 -15.42
C LYS A 331 -39.15 -0.06 -14.38
N LEU A 332 -39.53 -0.06 -13.10
CA LEU A 332 -38.61 0.22 -11.99
C LEU A 332 -37.40 -0.72 -12.00
N LEU A 333 -37.62 -2.04 -12.07
CA LEU A 333 -36.52 -3.01 -12.14
C LEU A 333 -35.61 -2.78 -13.38
N GLY A 334 -36.20 -2.37 -14.50
CA GLY A 334 -35.47 -1.97 -15.70
C GLY A 334 -34.58 -0.73 -15.46
N ILE A 335 -35.13 0.33 -14.86
CA ILE A 335 -34.39 1.55 -14.51
C ILE A 335 -33.22 1.21 -13.57
N LEU A 336 -33.49 0.46 -12.50
CA LEU A 336 -32.46 0.06 -11.53
C LEU A 336 -31.37 -0.78 -12.18
N THR A 337 -31.72 -1.68 -13.08
CA THR A 337 -30.75 -2.48 -13.85
C THR A 337 -29.82 -1.59 -14.70
N GLN A 338 -30.35 -0.50 -15.29
CA GLN A 338 -29.52 0.45 -16.05
C GLN A 338 -28.61 1.26 -15.12
N ILE A 339 -29.12 1.73 -13.98
CA ILE A 339 -28.33 2.43 -12.97
C ILE A 339 -27.17 1.54 -12.49
N THR A 340 -27.44 0.29 -12.11
CA THR A 340 -26.38 -0.63 -11.65
C THR A 340 -25.34 -0.94 -12.72
N LYS A 341 -25.75 -1.05 -13.99
CA LYS A 341 -24.82 -1.24 -15.10
C LYS A 341 -23.94 -0.01 -15.33
N ALA A 342 -24.51 1.19 -15.24
CA ALA A 342 -23.76 2.44 -15.36
C ALA A 342 -22.75 2.63 -14.21
N LEU A 343 -23.06 2.10 -13.02
CA LEU A 343 -22.13 2.02 -11.88
C LEU A 343 -21.00 0.99 -12.07
N GLY A 344 -21.05 0.17 -13.12
CA GLY A 344 -20.04 -0.84 -13.44
C GLY A 344 -20.34 -2.25 -12.91
N PHE A 345 -21.52 -2.48 -12.32
CA PHE A 345 -21.93 -3.82 -11.88
C PHE A 345 -22.52 -4.64 -13.04
N ARG A 346 -22.12 -5.91 -13.15
CA ARG A 346 -22.58 -6.80 -14.23
C ARG A 346 -23.99 -7.32 -14.03
N GLU A 347 -24.35 -7.62 -12.78
CA GLU A 347 -25.61 -8.27 -12.42
C GLU A 347 -26.15 -7.67 -11.12
N VAL A 348 -27.47 -7.55 -11.06
CA VAL A 348 -28.23 -7.17 -9.87
C VAL A 348 -29.31 -8.23 -9.63
N ILE A 349 -29.42 -8.66 -8.37
CA ILE A 349 -30.45 -9.57 -7.89
C ILE A 349 -31.47 -8.76 -7.11
N PHE A 350 -32.75 -8.97 -7.41
CA PHE A 350 -33.85 -8.32 -6.74
C PHE A 350 -34.52 -9.27 -5.75
N LYS A 351 -34.78 -8.80 -4.53
CA LYS A 351 -35.54 -9.54 -3.51
C LYS A 351 -36.71 -8.68 -3.01
N PRO A 352 -37.88 -9.27 -2.71
CA PRO A 352 -38.92 -8.55 -2.00
C PRO A 352 -38.39 -8.00 -0.68
N GLY A 353 -38.67 -6.72 -0.42
CA GLY A 353 -38.31 -6.03 0.82
C GLY A 353 -39.55 -5.38 1.44
N TYR A 354 -39.35 -4.61 2.50
CA TYR A 354 -40.42 -3.81 3.13
C TYR A 354 -39.91 -2.41 3.43
N PHE A 355 -40.57 -1.40 2.86
CA PHE A 355 -40.37 0.00 3.20
C PHE A 355 -41.74 0.67 3.45
N PRO A 356 -41.90 1.47 4.52
CA PRO A 356 -43.21 2.00 4.92
C PRO A 356 -43.98 2.76 3.85
N PHE A 357 -43.27 3.45 2.95
CA PHE A 357 -43.84 4.32 1.92
C PHE A 357 -43.96 3.68 0.53
N THR A 358 -43.52 2.42 0.33
CA THR A 358 -43.64 1.74 -0.97
C THR A 358 -44.37 0.40 -0.90
N GLU A 359 -45.17 0.12 -1.93
CA GLU A 359 -45.86 -1.15 -2.13
C GLU A 359 -46.12 -1.35 -3.64
N PRO A 360 -45.53 -2.38 -4.29
CA PRO A 360 -44.56 -3.34 -3.75
C PRO A 360 -43.17 -2.74 -3.49
N SER A 361 -42.43 -3.36 -2.58
CA SER A 361 -41.07 -3.00 -2.18
C SER A 361 -40.05 -4.07 -2.60
N VAL A 362 -38.87 -3.64 -3.06
CA VAL A 362 -37.79 -4.49 -3.57
C VAL A 362 -36.43 -3.95 -3.16
N GLU A 363 -35.56 -4.84 -2.70
CA GLU A 363 -34.14 -4.60 -2.44
C GLU A 363 -33.28 -5.10 -3.60
N GLY A 364 -32.18 -4.39 -3.88
CA GLY A 364 -31.20 -4.74 -4.90
C GLY A 364 -29.87 -5.17 -4.32
N TYR A 365 -29.36 -6.31 -4.78
CA TYR A 365 -28.10 -6.91 -4.36
C TYR A 365 -27.15 -7.03 -5.55
N VAL A 366 -25.89 -6.63 -5.39
CA VAL A 366 -24.83 -6.80 -6.41
C VAL A 366 -23.65 -7.56 -5.83
N ARG A 367 -22.89 -8.23 -6.70
CA ARG A 367 -21.70 -8.98 -6.29
C ARG A 367 -20.48 -8.07 -6.22
N ILE A 368 -19.82 -7.99 -5.07
CA ILE A 368 -18.64 -7.14 -4.84
C ILE A 368 -17.47 -8.02 -4.41
N GLY A 369 -16.46 -8.16 -5.27
CA GLY A 369 -15.22 -8.91 -4.99
C GLY A 369 -15.44 -10.21 -4.22
N ASP A 370 -14.71 -10.35 -3.11
CA ASP A 370 -14.82 -11.48 -2.16
C ASP A 370 -15.90 -11.27 -1.08
N LEU A 371 -16.51 -10.07 -0.99
CA LEU A 371 -17.60 -9.77 -0.05
C LEU A 371 -18.91 -10.49 -0.43
N GLY A 372 -19.02 -10.98 -1.65
CA GLY A 372 -20.21 -11.67 -2.14
C GLY A 372 -21.34 -10.69 -2.51
N TYR A 373 -22.59 -11.11 -2.31
CA TYR A 373 -23.76 -10.27 -2.60
C TYR A 373 -24.02 -9.27 -1.48
N VAL A 374 -23.97 -7.98 -1.82
CA VAL A 374 -24.20 -6.87 -0.89
C VAL A 374 -25.42 -6.08 -1.35
N GLU A 375 -26.30 -5.75 -0.42
CA GLU A 375 -27.44 -4.85 -0.65
C GLU A 375 -26.91 -3.44 -0.96
N ILE A 376 -27.33 -2.86 -2.08
CA ILE A 376 -26.90 -1.52 -2.51
C ILE A 376 -28.02 -0.50 -2.59
N PHE A 377 -29.28 -0.94 -2.66
CA PHE A 377 -30.43 -0.02 -2.66
C PHE A 377 -31.73 -0.68 -2.20
N GLY A 378 -32.60 0.15 -1.62
CA GLY A 378 -34.01 -0.13 -1.43
C GLY A 378 -34.84 0.60 -2.49
N SER A 379 -35.95 0.00 -2.93
CA SER A 379 -36.79 0.57 -3.98
C SER A 379 -38.24 0.09 -3.89
N GLY A 380 -39.13 0.75 -4.60
CA GLY A 380 -40.51 0.30 -4.75
C GLY A 380 -41.38 1.30 -5.50
N LEU A 381 -42.66 0.98 -5.61
CA LEU A 381 -43.66 1.96 -6.06
C LEU A 381 -44.23 2.68 -4.86
N PHE A 382 -44.34 4.01 -4.89
CA PHE A 382 -44.97 4.73 -3.78
C PHE A 382 -46.39 4.24 -3.52
N ARG A 383 -46.71 4.10 -2.25
CA ARG A 383 -48.02 3.67 -1.78
C ARG A 383 -49.11 4.65 -2.24
N PRO A 384 -50.34 4.16 -2.51
CA PRO A 384 -51.46 5.03 -2.86
C PRO A 384 -51.75 6.14 -1.84
N GLU A 385 -51.53 5.89 -0.55
CA GLU A 385 -51.65 6.86 0.54
C GLU A 385 -50.69 8.05 0.34
N VAL A 386 -49.41 7.75 0.11
CA VAL A 386 -48.36 8.75 -0.17
C VAL A 386 -48.73 9.60 -1.38
N LEU A 387 -49.15 8.96 -2.47
CA LEU A 387 -49.54 9.64 -3.70
C LEU A 387 -50.76 10.56 -3.50
N ARG A 388 -51.78 10.10 -2.78
CA ARG A 388 -52.97 10.92 -2.46
C ARG A 388 -52.63 12.15 -1.61
N MET A 389 -51.72 12.01 -0.63
CA MET A 389 -51.27 13.15 0.19
C MET A 389 -50.49 14.16 -0.67
N ALA A 390 -49.56 13.68 -1.49
CA ALA A 390 -48.80 14.52 -2.43
C ALA A 390 -49.67 15.16 -3.52
N GLY A 391 -50.86 14.61 -3.80
CA GLY A 391 -51.76 15.07 -4.85
C GLY A 391 -51.44 14.48 -6.23
N VAL A 392 -50.69 13.39 -6.27
CA VAL A 392 -50.24 12.69 -7.48
C VAL A 392 -51.23 11.57 -7.82
N LYS A 393 -51.61 11.46 -9.09
CA LYS A 393 -52.59 10.47 -9.58
C LYS A 393 -51.96 9.28 -10.30
N HIS A 394 -50.67 9.35 -10.59
CA HIS A 394 -49.93 8.37 -11.38
C HIS A 394 -49.01 7.55 -10.48
N ASN A 395 -48.71 6.32 -10.89
CA ASN A 395 -47.73 5.51 -10.17
C ASN A 395 -46.35 6.16 -10.24
N VAL A 396 -45.65 6.16 -9.12
CA VAL A 396 -44.29 6.69 -9.02
C VAL A 396 -43.40 5.58 -8.50
N ALA A 397 -42.32 5.32 -9.23
CA ALA A 397 -41.25 4.46 -8.78
C ALA A 397 -40.23 5.29 -8.00
N ALA A 398 -39.76 4.77 -6.87
CA ALA A 398 -38.79 5.41 -6.00
C ALA A 398 -37.69 4.42 -5.61
N TRP A 399 -36.47 4.91 -5.43
CA TRP A 399 -35.34 4.13 -4.92
C TRP A 399 -34.38 5.03 -4.16
N GLY A 400 -33.62 4.40 -3.27
CA GLY A 400 -32.62 5.06 -2.46
C GLY A 400 -31.39 4.19 -2.25
N MET A 401 -30.22 4.82 -2.30
CA MET A 401 -28.91 4.19 -2.13
C MET A 401 -28.13 4.91 -1.03
N GLY A 402 -27.51 4.16 -0.13
CA GLY A 402 -26.51 4.71 0.79
C GLY A 402 -25.22 4.99 0.02
N VAL A 403 -24.95 6.27 -0.28
CA VAL A 403 -23.82 6.66 -1.14
C VAL A 403 -22.48 6.30 -0.51
N ASP A 404 -22.35 6.49 0.80
CA ASP A 404 -21.13 6.19 1.55
C ASP A 404 -20.81 4.69 1.50
N ARG A 405 -21.80 3.82 1.71
CA ARG A 405 -21.61 2.37 1.62
C ARG A 405 -21.23 1.94 0.21
N LEU A 406 -21.86 2.56 -0.80
CA LEU A 406 -21.52 2.33 -2.20
C LEU A 406 -20.08 2.77 -2.50
N ALA A 407 -19.67 3.95 -2.00
CA ALA A 407 -18.31 4.47 -2.15
C ALA A 407 -17.29 3.57 -1.47
N MET A 408 -17.54 3.11 -0.24
CA MET A 408 -16.69 2.17 0.47
C MET A 408 -16.47 0.90 -0.34
N ALA A 409 -17.55 0.33 -0.86
CA ALA A 409 -17.47 -0.89 -1.65
C ALA A 409 -16.77 -0.69 -3.00
N TYR A 410 -16.98 0.46 -3.65
CA TYR A 410 -16.34 0.82 -4.91
C TYR A 410 -14.83 1.10 -4.75
N LEU A 411 -14.45 1.74 -3.65
CA LEU A 411 -13.08 2.17 -3.35
C LEU A 411 -12.28 1.14 -2.52
N ALA A 412 -12.88 -0.01 -2.19
CA ALA A 412 -12.31 -1.02 -1.30
C ALA A 412 -11.88 -0.46 0.09
N ILE A 413 -12.67 0.48 0.62
CA ILE A 413 -12.49 1.08 1.94
C ILE A 413 -13.34 0.31 2.96
N ASN A 414 -12.71 -0.11 4.07
CA ASN A 414 -13.38 -0.89 5.11
C ASN A 414 -13.96 -0.05 6.26
N ASP A 415 -13.56 1.22 6.36
CA ASP A 415 -14.00 2.13 7.42
C ASP A 415 -14.52 3.43 6.81
N ILE A 416 -15.80 3.70 7.05
CA ILE A 416 -16.53 4.87 6.51
C ILE A 416 -15.84 6.20 6.85
N ARG A 417 -15.13 6.29 7.98
CA ARG A 417 -14.43 7.51 8.42
C ARG A 417 -13.32 7.90 7.46
N GLU A 418 -12.76 6.93 6.74
CA GLU A 418 -11.73 7.20 5.74
C GLU A 418 -12.26 7.98 4.55
N LEU A 419 -13.56 7.89 4.23
CA LEU A 419 -14.20 8.70 3.18
C LEU A 419 -14.17 10.21 3.47
N TYR A 420 -14.02 10.60 4.74
CA TYR A 420 -14.03 12.00 5.18
C TYR A 420 -12.66 12.42 5.73
N THR A 421 -11.60 11.69 5.38
CA THR A 421 -10.27 11.94 5.94
C THR A 421 -9.73 13.31 5.53
N PRO A 422 -9.26 14.14 6.48
CA PRO A 422 -8.53 15.37 6.16
C PRO A 422 -7.05 15.09 5.82
N GLU A 423 -6.59 13.85 5.92
CA GLU A 423 -5.19 13.49 5.72
C GLU A 423 -4.80 13.59 4.23
N ILE A 424 -4.03 14.63 3.90
CA ILE A 424 -3.59 14.92 2.53
C ILE A 424 -2.89 13.72 1.87
N ASP A 425 -2.11 12.95 2.63
CA ASP A 425 -1.44 11.79 2.08
C ASP A 425 -2.44 10.73 1.63
N ARG A 426 -3.49 10.44 2.41
CA ARG A 426 -4.55 9.49 2.00
C ARG A 426 -5.30 9.96 0.75
N LEU A 427 -5.53 11.27 0.62
CA LEU A 427 -6.14 11.88 -0.58
C LEU A 427 -5.28 11.64 -1.84
N ARG A 428 -3.96 11.55 -1.70
CA ARG A 428 -3.05 11.29 -2.83
C ARG A 428 -3.08 9.83 -3.29
N TRP A 429 -3.40 8.89 -2.40
CA TRP A 429 -3.37 7.45 -2.69
C TRP A 429 -4.69 6.90 -3.24
N HIS A 430 -5.83 7.45 -2.81
CA HIS A 430 -7.15 7.02 -3.29
C HIS A 430 -7.48 7.72 -4.61
N ARG A 431 -7.24 7.03 -5.73
CA ARG A 431 -7.63 7.50 -7.05
C ARG A 431 -8.87 6.72 -7.48
N ILE A 432 -9.95 7.43 -7.77
CA ILE A 432 -10.95 6.89 -8.70
C ILE A 432 -10.26 6.88 -10.04
N ALA A 433 -9.90 5.68 -10.52
CA ALA A 433 -9.38 5.52 -11.86
C ALA A 433 -10.45 6.07 -12.79
N SER A 434 -10.19 7.23 -13.40
CA SER A 434 -11.06 7.85 -14.40
C SER A 434 -11.53 6.78 -15.37
N TYR A 435 -12.82 6.43 -15.28
CA TYR A 435 -13.59 5.55 -16.17
C TYR A 435 -12.74 4.71 -17.13
N LYS A 436 -12.15 3.58 -16.69
CA LYS A 436 -11.73 2.52 -17.63
C LYS A 436 -11.29 1.15 -17.10
N THR A 437 -11.27 0.88 -15.80
CA THR A 437 -10.73 -0.41 -15.34
C THR A 437 -11.54 -1.04 -14.22
N ILE A 438 -12.75 -1.48 -14.57
CA ILE A 438 -13.39 -2.60 -13.88
C ILE A 438 -13.71 -3.62 -14.98
N HIS A 439 -12.72 -4.47 -15.27
CA HIS A 439 -12.88 -5.67 -16.10
C HIS A 439 -12.58 -6.90 -15.28
#